data_AF-A0AAD5WWU9-F1
#
_entry.id   AF-A0AAD5WWU9-F1
#
_cell.length_a   1.000
_cell.length_b   1.000
_cell.length_c   1.000
_cell.angle_alpha   90.00
_cell.angle_beta   90.00
_cell.angle_gamma   90.00
#
_symmetry.space_group_name_H-M   'P 1'
#
loop_
_entity.id
_entity.type
_entity.pdbx_description
1 polymer ?
#
loop_
_entity_poly.entity_id
_entity_poly.type
_entity_poly.pdbx_seq_one_letter_code
_entity_poly.pdbx_strand_id
1 'polypeptide(L)'
;MMTLYYTLVFALLMAEMAIFMLLIIPFPFKVRRKIFTFISESRLVAKLQYGLKITFIFILILFIDSVNRVYRVQIELMSNSESRGSNGAAAIVGHERTEVQARKFYSQRNMYLCGFTLFLSLILNRTYTMILEILKLEERVKAFESRNSSALTKEVQQASEPAEIGGLRNEVDDLQKELKKKDKDLKAMRSQADGLSREYDELAEKYNNAVGDDGVDKKDI
;
A
#
# COMPACT_ATOMS: atom_id res chain seq x y z
N MET A 1 -34.76 22.86 -26.71
CA MET A 1 -34.95 21.60 -25.94
C MET A 1 -33.69 20.73 -25.83
N MET A 2 -32.55 21.12 -26.39
CA MET A 2 -31.33 20.28 -26.42
C MET A 2 -30.39 20.50 -25.23
N THR A 3 -30.51 21.62 -24.52
CA THR A 3 -29.59 22.00 -23.45
C THR A 3 -29.77 21.17 -22.18
N LEU A 4 -31.01 20.93 -21.74
CA LEU A 4 -31.31 20.25 -20.48
C LEU A 4 -30.66 18.87 -20.36
N TYR A 5 -30.75 18.09 -21.44
CA TYR A 5 -30.18 16.76 -21.52
C TYR A 5 -28.65 16.76 -21.43
N TYR A 6 -27.96 17.58 -22.24
CA TYR A 6 -26.50 17.66 -22.21
C TYR A 6 -25.98 18.35 -20.94
N THR A 7 -26.76 19.23 -20.32
CA THR A 7 -26.47 19.76 -18.98
C THR A 7 -26.52 18.67 -17.92
N LEU A 8 -27.46 17.73 -18.01
CA LEU A 8 -27.52 16.58 -17.11
C LEU A 8 -26.31 15.65 -17.33
N VAL A 9 -25.93 15.38 -18.58
CA VAL A 9 -24.70 14.63 -18.90
C VAL A 9 -23.46 15.32 -18.35
N PHE A 10 -23.38 16.64 -18.48
CA PHE A 10 -22.28 17.43 -17.92
C PHE A 10 -22.25 17.32 -16.39
N ALA A 11 -23.40 17.42 -15.71
CA ALA A 11 -23.47 17.25 -14.26
C ALA A 11 -23.05 15.84 -13.82
N LEU A 12 -23.45 14.79 -14.57
CA LEU A 12 -22.99 13.42 -14.34
C LEU A 12 -21.47 13.32 -14.49
N LEU A 13 -20.89 13.90 -15.54
CA LEU A 13 -19.44 13.91 -15.74
C LEU A 13 -18.70 14.61 -14.60
N MET A 14 -19.20 15.76 -14.15
CA MET A 14 -18.61 16.48 -13.01
C MET A 14 -18.70 15.66 -11.71
N ALA A 15 -19.82 14.97 -11.49
CA ALA A 15 -19.98 14.08 -10.34
C ALA A 15 -19.05 12.87 -10.42
N GLU A 16 -18.93 12.22 -11.58
CA GLU A 16 -18.01 11.12 -11.79
C GLU A 16 -16.55 11.54 -11.61
N MET A 17 -16.16 12.73 -12.09
CA MET A 17 -14.82 13.28 -11.88
C MET A 17 -14.53 13.50 -10.40
N ALA A 18 -15.48 14.07 -9.65
CA ALA A 18 -15.33 14.28 -8.22
C ALA A 18 -15.21 12.95 -7.46
N ILE A 19 -16.06 11.97 -7.79
CA ILE A 19 -16.02 10.63 -7.18
C ILE A 19 -14.72 9.92 -7.53
N PHE A 20 -14.27 10.01 -8.79
CA PHE A 20 -13.02 9.40 -9.24
C PHE A 20 -11.81 10.00 -8.54
N MET A 21 -11.73 11.33 -8.44
CA MET A 21 -10.67 12.00 -7.68
C MET A 21 -10.68 11.60 -6.21
N LEU A 22 -11.86 11.49 -5.60
CA LEU A 22 -12.00 11.00 -4.23
C LEU A 22 -11.53 9.54 -4.09
N LEU A 23 -11.83 8.67 -5.06
CA LEU A 23 -11.44 7.26 -5.08
C LEU A 23 -9.93 7.04 -5.32
N ILE A 24 -9.29 7.91 -6.11
CA ILE A 24 -7.86 7.82 -6.42
C ILE A 24 -6.98 8.22 -5.23
N ILE A 25 -7.49 9.02 -4.29
CA ILE A 25 -6.71 9.47 -3.13
C ILE A 25 -6.14 8.24 -2.41
N PRO A 26 -4.80 8.15 -2.27
CA PRO A 26 -4.18 7.04 -1.58
C PRO A 26 -4.45 7.17 -0.07
N PHE A 27 -5.58 6.63 0.38
CA PHE A 27 -5.91 6.66 1.81
C PHE A 27 -4.97 5.74 2.63
N PRO A 28 -4.52 6.16 3.81
CA PRO A 28 -3.75 5.31 4.71
C PRO A 28 -4.59 4.14 5.22
N PHE A 29 -3.96 2.97 5.39
CA PHE A 29 -4.59 1.68 5.68
C PHE A 29 -5.64 1.70 6.80
N LYS A 30 -5.37 2.43 7.89
CA LYS A 30 -6.31 2.55 9.03
C LYS A 30 -7.61 3.27 8.65
N VAL A 31 -7.52 4.28 7.79
CA VAL A 31 -8.65 5.08 7.32
C VAL A 31 -9.44 4.31 6.25
N ARG A 32 -8.73 3.63 5.33
CA ARG A 32 -9.34 2.72 4.35
C ARG A 32 -10.20 1.67 5.04
N ARG A 33 -9.66 1.00 6.06
CA ARG A 33 -10.39 -0.02 6.82
C ARG A 33 -11.64 0.57 7.50
N LYS A 34 -11.54 1.72 8.17
CA LYS A 34 -12.69 2.31 8.88
C LYS A 34 -13.81 2.75 7.93
N ILE A 35 -13.44 3.39 6.82
CA ILE A 35 -14.36 3.78 5.74
C ILE A 35 -14.96 2.52 5.11
N PHE A 36 -14.15 1.48 4.89
CA PHE A 36 -14.60 0.25 4.26
C PHE A 36 -15.47 -0.61 5.15
N THR A 37 -15.21 -0.74 6.45
CA THR A 37 -16.12 -1.45 7.37
C THR A 37 -17.47 -0.74 7.39
N PHE A 38 -17.48 0.59 7.46
CA PHE A 38 -18.72 1.38 7.41
C PHE A 38 -19.46 1.23 6.05
N ILE A 39 -18.71 1.17 4.95
CA ILE A 39 -19.25 1.04 3.60
C ILE A 39 -19.72 -0.39 3.31
N SER A 40 -18.91 -1.41 3.62
CA SER A 40 -19.13 -2.85 3.40
C SER A 40 -20.18 -3.47 4.31
N GLU A 41 -20.34 -2.97 5.53
CA GLU A 41 -21.40 -3.41 6.45
C GLU A 41 -22.76 -2.82 6.05
N SER A 42 -22.73 -1.69 5.32
CA SER A 42 -23.94 -1.10 4.75
C SER A 42 -24.35 -1.79 3.44
N ARG A 43 -25.66 -1.97 3.24
CA ARG A 43 -26.24 -2.38 1.95
C ARG A 43 -25.94 -1.38 0.80
N LEU A 44 -25.21 -0.30 1.06
CA LEU A 44 -24.87 0.74 0.09
C LEU A 44 -23.83 0.29 -0.92
N VAL A 45 -22.90 -0.63 -0.60
CA VAL A 45 -21.88 -1.10 -1.57
C VAL A 45 -22.48 -1.85 -2.74
N ALA A 46 -23.39 -2.79 -2.44
CA ALA A 46 -24.10 -3.53 -3.48
C ALA A 46 -24.95 -2.56 -4.30
N LYS A 47 -25.70 -1.67 -3.64
CA LYS A 47 -26.51 -0.65 -4.30
C LYS A 47 -25.67 0.34 -5.12
N LEU A 48 -24.47 0.69 -4.68
CA LEU A 48 -23.52 1.53 -5.41
C LEU A 48 -23.05 0.85 -6.69
N GLN A 49 -22.72 -0.43 -6.62
CA GLN A 49 -22.34 -1.20 -7.81
C GLN A 49 -23.51 -1.29 -8.82
N TYR A 50 -24.75 -1.50 -8.34
CA TYR A 50 -25.92 -1.44 -9.21
C TYR A 50 -26.15 -0.03 -9.77
N GLY A 51 -25.99 1.01 -8.96
CA GLY A 51 -26.10 2.42 -9.39
C GLY A 51 -25.06 2.78 -10.46
N LEU A 52 -23.81 2.36 -10.30
CA LEU A 52 -22.75 2.54 -11.29
C LEU A 52 -23.04 1.79 -12.60
N LYS A 53 -23.62 0.58 -12.53
CA LYS A 53 -24.04 -0.15 -13.73
C LYS A 53 -25.23 0.50 -14.44
N ILE A 54 -26.21 0.99 -13.69
CA ILE A 54 -27.39 1.67 -14.25
C ILE A 54 -26.98 2.98 -14.93
N THR A 55 -26.15 3.79 -14.26
CA THR A 55 -25.60 5.03 -14.83
C THR A 55 -24.79 4.75 -16.08
N PHE A 56 -23.96 3.70 -16.10
CA PHE A 56 -23.23 3.28 -17.30
C PHE A 56 -24.16 2.95 -18.47
N ILE A 57 -25.20 2.13 -18.26
CA ILE A 57 -26.16 1.79 -19.33
C ILE A 57 -26.88 3.04 -19.83
N PHE A 58 -27.28 3.93 -18.92
CA PHE A 58 -27.89 5.20 -19.28
C PHE A 58 -26.95 6.02 -20.19
N ILE A 59 -25.71 6.28 -19.76
CA ILE A 59 -24.72 7.05 -20.52
C ILE A 59 -24.38 6.37 -21.86
N LEU A 60 -24.41 5.03 -21.93
CA LEU A 60 -24.24 4.29 -23.18
C LEU A 60 -25.37 4.57 -24.18
N ILE A 61 -26.63 4.53 -23.75
CA ILE A 61 -27.79 4.89 -24.60
C ILE A 61 -27.66 6.33 -25.08
N LEU A 62 -27.27 7.22 -24.16
CA LEU A 62 -27.06 8.64 -24.41
C LEU A 62 -25.97 8.93 -25.43
N PHE A 63 -24.89 8.14 -25.39
CA PHE A 63 -23.81 8.21 -26.36
C PHE A 63 -24.27 7.73 -27.74
N ILE A 64 -24.97 6.60 -27.83
CA ILE A 64 -25.52 6.08 -29.09
C ILE A 64 -26.48 7.10 -29.72
N ASP A 65 -27.37 7.70 -28.92
CA ASP A 65 -28.25 8.79 -29.37
C ASP A 65 -27.44 9.98 -29.92
N SER A 66 -26.39 10.38 -29.19
CA SER A 66 -25.52 11.48 -29.62
C SER A 66 -24.78 11.19 -30.92
N VAL A 67 -24.32 9.94 -31.13
CA VAL A 67 -23.69 9.50 -32.39
C VAL A 67 -24.71 9.49 -33.53
N ASN A 68 -25.88 8.88 -33.33
CA ASN A 68 -26.95 8.84 -34.32
C ASN A 68 -27.38 10.25 -34.75
N ARG A 69 -27.40 11.18 -33.80
CA ARG A 69 -27.68 12.58 -34.06
C ARG A 69 -26.58 13.26 -34.88
N VAL A 70 -25.30 13.07 -34.54
CA VAL A 70 -24.18 13.63 -35.32
C VAL A 70 -24.23 13.10 -36.75
N TYR A 71 -24.45 11.80 -36.91
CA TYR A 71 -24.57 11.15 -38.22
C TYR A 71 -25.74 11.73 -39.04
N ARG A 72 -26.93 11.86 -38.44
CA ARG A 72 -28.09 12.48 -39.08
C ARG A 72 -27.81 13.92 -39.51
N VAL A 73 -27.26 14.75 -38.63
CA VAL A 73 -26.91 16.14 -38.94
C VAL A 73 -25.91 16.20 -40.09
N GLN A 74 -24.95 15.27 -40.14
CA GLN A 74 -23.97 15.19 -41.23
C GLN A 74 -24.57 14.78 -42.58
N ILE A 75 -25.57 13.90 -42.57
CA ILE A 75 -26.31 13.54 -43.79
C ILE A 75 -27.19 14.70 -44.27
N GLU A 76 -27.95 15.35 -43.39
CA GLU A 76 -28.78 16.53 -43.71
C GLU A 76 -27.94 17.66 -44.34
N LEU A 77 -26.71 17.83 -43.84
CA LEU A 77 -25.69 18.74 -44.37
C LEU A 77 -25.28 18.42 -45.81
N MET A 78 -25.06 17.13 -46.11
CA MET A 78 -24.61 16.66 -47.43
C MET A 78 -25.75 16.72 -48.46
N SER A 79 -26.96 16.31 -48.08
CA SER A 79 -28.13 16.32 -48.98
C SER A 79 -28.60 17.74 -49.34
N ASN A 80 -28.55 18.70 -48.41
CA ASN A 80 -28.80 20.12 -48.70
C ASN A 80 -27.71 20.76 -49.57
N SER A 81 -26.50 20.20 -49.58
CA SER A 81 -25.40 20.69 -50.42
C SER A 81 -25.54 20.23 -51.87
N GLU A 82 -26.04 19.02 -52.12
CA GLU A 82 -26.29 18.51 -53.49
C GLU A 82 -27.57 19.05 -54.12
N SER A 83 -28.64 19.25 -53.35
CA SER A 83 -29.94 19.73 -53.86
C SER A 83 -29.95 21.20 -54.30
N ARG A 84 -28.90 21.99 -53.99
CA ARG A 84 -28.86 23.44 -54.19
C ARG A 84 -27.95 23.90 -55.33
N GLY A 85 -27.36 22.96 -56.09
CA GLY A 85 -26.55 23.26 -57.28
C GLY A 85 -27.33 23.80 -58.48
N SER A 86 -28.67 23.82 -58.45
CA SER A 86 -29.50 24.16 -59.62
C SER A 86 -30.21 25.51 -59.58
N ASN A 87 -30.38 26.21 -58.45
CA ASN A 87 -31.18 27.45 -58.40
C ASN A 87 -30.55 28.55 -57.53
N GLY A 88 -30.20 29.67 -58.16
CA GLY A 88 -29.38 30.75 -57.61
C GLY A 88 -30.02 31.59 -56.50
N ALA A 89 -29.64 31.32 -55.26
CA ALA A 89 -29.95 32.17 -54.10
C ALA A 89 -28.71 32.44 -53.24
N ALA A 90 -27.71 33.13 -53.79
CA ALA A 90 -26.40 33.36 -53.14
C ALA A 90 -26.45 34.24 -51.86
N ALA A 91 -27.50 35.03 -51.64
CA ALA A 91 -27.61 35.93 -50.48
C ALA A 91 -28.18 35.26 -49.20
N ILE A 92 -28.98 34.20 -49.33
CA ILE A 92 -29.53 33.42 -48.20
C ILE A 92 -28.53 32.34 -47.72
N VAL A 93 -27.59 31.97 -48.60
CA VAL A 93 -26.54 30.97 -48.36
C VAL A 93 -25.63 31.31 -47.19
N GLY A 94 -25.36 32.60 -46.92
CA GLY A 94 -24.50 33.01 -45.80
C GLY A 94 -25.07 32.59 -44.44
N HIS A 95 -26.36 32.89 -44.21
CA HIS A 95 -27.02 32.64 -42.93
C HIS A 95 -27.30 31.13 -42.70
N GLU A 96 -27.72 30.42 -43.75
CA GLU A 96 -27.92 28.96 -43.69
C GLU A 96 -26.60 28.22 -43.46
N ARG A 97 -25.50 28.59 -44.14
CA ARG A 97 -24.18 27.97 -43.92
C ARG A 97 -23.68 28.19 -42.50
N THR A 98 -23.91 29.36 -41.89
CA THR A 98 -23.54 29.61 -40.48
C THR A 98 -24.39 28.83 -39.48
N GLU A 99 -25.71 28.76 -39.68
CA GLU A 99 -26.60 28.01 -38.78
C GLU A 99 -26.31 26.51 -38.81
N VAL A 100 -26.06 26.00 -40.00
CA VAL A 100 -25.81 24.58 -40.27
C VAL A 100 -24.41 24.16 -39.80
N GLN A 101 -23.40 25.03 -39.93
CA GLN A 101 -22.10 24.83 -39.29
C GLN A 101 -22.21 24.87 -37.76
N ALA A 102 -22.97 25.80 -37.19
CA ALA A 102 -23.18 25.85 -35.74
C ALA A 102 -23.79 24.54 -35.23
N ARG A 103 -24.82 24.00 -35.89
CA ARG A 103 -25.44 22.71 -35.55
C ARG A 103 -24.44 21.55 -35.56
N LYS A 104 -23.48 21.53 -36.51
CA LYS A 104 -22.38 20.55 -36.57
C LYS A 104 -21.44 20.66 -35.37
N PHE A 105 -20.99 21.87 -35.02
CA PHE A 105 -20.12 22.06 -33.85
C PHE A 105 -20.82 21.68 -32.54
N TYR A 106 -22.12 21.99 -32.42
CA TYR A 106 -22.90 21.61 -31.25
C TYR A 106 -23.05 20.08 -31.12
N SER A 107 -23.41 19.38 -32.19
CA SER A 107 -23.58 17.92 -32.13
C SER A 107 -22.24 17.21 -31.87
N GLN A 108 -21.15 17.66 -32.48
CA GLN A 108 -19.81 17.11 -32.25
C GLN A 108 -19.34 17.28 -30.79
N ARG A 109 -19.43 18.50 -30.23
CA ARG A 109 -19.05 18.75 -28.83
C ARG A 109 -19.85 17.89 -27.87
N ASN A 110 -21.14 17.74 -28.12
CA ASN A 110 -22.02 16.97 -27.27
C ASN A 110 -21.76 15.46 -27.38
N MET A 111 -21.37 14.96 -28.56
CA MET A 111 -20.89 13.58 -28.74
C MET A 111 -19.60 13.33 -27.95
N TYR A 112 -18.63 14.25 -28.02
CA TYR A 112 -17.41 14.15 -27.23
C TYR A 112 -17.68 14.19 -25.74
N LEU A 113 -18.57 15.08 -25.28
CA LEU A 113 -18.98 15.14 -23.88
C LEU A 113 -19.51 13.78 -23.40
N CYS A 114 -20.48 13.20 -24.10
CA CYS A 114 -21.02 11.87 -23.77
C CYS A 114 -19.94 10.77 -23.84
N GLY A 115 -19.01 10.85 -24.80
CA GLY A 115 -17.91 9.89 -24.94
C GLY A 115 -16.93 9.94 -23.77
N PHE A 116 -16.56 11.14 -23.30
CA PHE A 116 -15.71 11.31 -22.14
C PHE A 116 -16.40 10.81 -20.86
N THR A 117 -17.70 11.08 -20.70
CA THR A 117 -18.46 10.53 -19.57
C THR A 117 -18.42 9.01 -19.59
N LEU A 118 -18.72 8.37 -20.73
CA LEU A 118 -18.67 6.90 -20.85
C LEU A 118 -17.30 6.31 -20.48
N PHE A 119 -16.23 6.93 -20.97
CA PHE A 119 -14.86 6.51 -20.69
C PHE A 119 -14.55 6.62 -19.19
N LEU A 120 -14.94 7.74 -18.58
CA LEU A 120 -14.76 7.95 -17.15
C LEU A 120 -15.59 6.96 -16.32
N SER A 121 -16.85 6.69 -16.68
CA SER A 121 -17.68 5.68 -16.03
C SER A 121 -17.03 4.29 -16.05
N LEU A 122 -16.39 3.92 -17.16
CA LEU A 122 -15.69 2.64 -17.30
C LEU A 122 -14.49 2.57 -16.36
N ILE A 123 -13.66 3.62 -16.35
CA ILE A 123 -12.51 3.72 -15.44
C ILE A 123 -12.98 3.67 -13.98
N LEU A 124 -14.06 4.37 -13.64
CA LEU A 124 -14.60 4.42 -12.29
C LEU A 124 -15.07 3.03 -11.85
N ASN A 125 -15.80 2.30 -12.70
CA ASN A 125 -16.25 0.93 -12.41
C ASN A 125 -15.06 -0.04 -12.24
N ARG A 126 -14.04 0.06 -13.10
CA ARG A 126 -12.81 -0.76 -12.99
C ARG A 126 -12.03 -0.44 -11.72
N THR A 127 -11.79 0.84 -11.46
CA THR A 127 -11.04 1.34 -10.29
C THR A 127 -11.75 0.96 -8.99
N TYR A 128 -13.07 1.11 -8.94
CA TYR A 128 -13.89 0.70 -7.79
C TYR A 128 -13.72 -0.79 -7.49
N THR A 129 -13.91 -1.65 -8.49
CA THR A 129 -13.79 -3.11 -8.32
C THR A 129 -12.37 -3.52 -7.92
N MET A 130 -11.36 -2.92 -8.56
CA MET A 130 -9.95 -3.16 -8.24
C MET A 130 -9.63 -2.78 -6.78
N ILE A 131 -10.12 -1.64 -6.30
CA ILE A 131 -9.92 -1.21 -4.92
C ILE A 131 -10.59 -2.18 -3.94
N LEU A 132 -11.79 -2.68 -4.26
CA LEU A 132 -12.44 -3.72 -3.45
C LEU A 132 -11.63 -5.03 -3.41
N GLU A 133 -11.08 -5.44 -4.54
CA GLU A 133 -10.25 -6.64 -4.64
C GLU A 133 -8.96 -6.49 -3.83
N ILE A 134 -8.24 -5.36 -3.99
CA ILE A 134 -7.03 -5.05 -3.23
C ILE A 134 -7.31 -5.10 -1.73
N LEU A 135 -8.39 -4.49 -1.26
CA LEU A 135 -8.73 -4.48 0.17
C LEU A 135 -9.05 -5.87 0.71
N LYS A 136 -9.83 -6.67 -0.02
CA LYS A 136 -10.10 -8.07 0.35
C LYS A 136 -8.82 -8.89 0.37
N LEU A 137 -7.90 -8.62 -0.55
CA LEU A 137 -6.61 -9.30 -0.61
C LEU A 137 -5.74 -8.91 0.58
N GLU A 138 -5.66 -7.63 0.93
CA GLU A 138 -4.94 -7.13 2.12
C GLU A 138 -5.49 -7.74 3.42
N GLU A 139 -6.82 -7.88 3.57
CA GLU A 139 -7.43 -8.56 4.73
C GLU A 139 -7.06 -10.04 4.80
N ARG A 140 -7.07 -10.74 3.66
CA ARG A 140 -6.65 -12.15 3.60
C ARG A 140 -5.18 -12.29 3.96
N VAL A 141 -4.29 -11.47 3.38
CA VAL A 141 -2.85 -11.49 3.68
C VAL A 141 -2.61 -11.27 5.18
N LYS A 142 -3.25 -10.27 5.78
CA LYS A 142 -3.11 -10.03 7.23
C LYS A 142 -3.68 -11.16 8.09
N ALA A 143 -4.77 -11.79 7.67
CA ALA A 143 -5.31 -12.96 8.37
C ALA A 143 -4.36 -14.17 8.25
N PHE A 144 -3.71 -14.37 7.11
CA PHE A 144 -2.67 -15.38 6.92
C PHE A 144 -1.43 -15.07 7.74
N GLU A 145 -0.92 -13.84 7.75
CA GLU A 145 0.19 -13.42 8.60
C GLU A 145 -0.15 -13.60 10.08
N SER A 146 -1.33 -13.17 10.53
CA SER A 146 -1.76 -13.36 11.92
C SER A 146 -1.92 -14.84 12.29
N ARG A 147 -2.40 -15.69 11.38
CA ARG A 147 -2.47 -17.14 11.61
C ARG A 147 -1.08 -17.75 11.64
N ASN A 148 -0.17 -17.36 10.75
CA ASN A 148 1.22 -17.82 10.75
C ASN A 148 1.97 -17.33 11.98
N SER A 149 1.79 -16.09 12.42
CA SER A 149 2.35 -15.61 13.68
C SER A 149 1.74 -16.36 14.87
N SER A 150 0.43 -16.64 14.87
CA SER A 150 -0.18 -17.44 15.94
C SER A 150 0.19 -18.92 15.86
N ALA A 151 0.47 -19.46 14.67
CA ALA A 151 0.93 -20.83 14.45
C ALA A 151 2.40 -20.94 14.85
N LEU A 152 3.23 -19.93 14.58
CA LEU A 152 4.59 -19.82 15.13
C LEU A 152 4.53 -19.71 16.66
N THR A 153 3.64 -18.91 17.22
CA THR A 153 3.45 -18.81 18.68
C THR A 153 2.89 -20.10 19.28
N LYS A 154 2.00 -20.81 18.57
CA LYS A 154 1.42 -22.09 18.99
C LYS A 154 2.37 -23.26 18.80
N GLU A 155 3.22 -23.28 17.78
CA GLU A 155 4.29 -24.25 17.60
C GLU A 155 5.39 -24.01 18.63
N VAL A 156 5.72 -22.74 18.94
CA VAL A 156 6.59 -22.40 20.08
C VAL A 156 5.93 -22.79 21.41
N GLN A 157 4.61 -22.68 21.57
CA GLN A 157 3.89 -23.09 22.79
C GLN A 157 3.54 -24.58 22.88
N GLN A 158 3.46 -25.31 21.76
CA GLN A 158 3.26 -26.77 21.73
C GLN A 158 4.58 -27.54 21.70
N ALA A 159 5.67 -26.96 21.21
CA ALA A 159 7.03 -27.44 21.44
C ALA A 159 7.54 -27.10 22.85
N SER A 160 6.74 -26.38 23.63
CA SER A 160 6.97 -26.07 25.05
C SER A 160 5.96 -26.83 25.90
N GLU A 161 6.20 -28.12 26.15
CA GLU A 161 5.50 -28.77 27.26
C GLU A 161 5.75 -27.98 28.57
N PRO A 162 4.72 -27.67 29.38
CA PRO A 162 4.90 -26.90 30.62
C PRO A 162 5.76 -27.61 31.68
N ALA A 163 6.07 -28.90 31.49
CA ALA A 163 6.96 -29.67 32.36
C ALA A 163 8.46 -29.44 32.04
N GLU A 164 8.82 -29.29 30.76
CA GLU A 164 10.22 -29.12 30.35
C GLU A 164 10.74 -27.71 30.63
N ILE A 165 9.92 -26.66 30.49
CA ILE A 165 10.36 -25.28 30.82
C ILE A 165 10.67 -25.11 32.31
N GLY A 166 9.96 -25.82 33.19
CA GLY A 166 10.26 -25.85 34.63
C GLY A 166 11.61 -26.52 34.91
N GLY A 167 11.87 -27.64 34.24
CA GLY A 167 13.15 -28.36 34.30
C GLY A 167 14.32 -27.53 33.77
N LEU A 168 14.19 -26.96 32.57
CA LEU A 168 15.23 -26.13 31.96
C LEU A 168 15.50 -24.85 32.76
N ARG A 169 14.49 -24.24 33.39
CA ARG A 169 14.71 -23.09 34.29
C ARG A 169 15.51 -23.47 35.53
N ASN A 170 15.22 -24.62 36.13
CA ASN A 170 15.97 -25.13 37.28
C ASN A 170 17.41 -25.47 36.88
N GLU A 171 17.59 -26.12 35.73
CA GLU A 171 18.91 -26.48 35.21
C GLU A 171 19.73 -25.24 34.85
N VAL A 172 19.13 -24.20 34.28
CA VAL A 172 19.80 -22.91 34.03
C VAL A 172 20.19 -22.22 35.34
N ASP A 173 19.33 -22.24 36.36
CA ASP A 173 19.65 -21.63 37.66
C ASP A 173 20.77 -22.39 38.40
N ASP A 174 20.76 -23.72 38.32
CA ASP A 174 21.81 -24.57 38.89
C ASP A 174 23.14 -24.43 38.15
N LEU A 175 23.12 -24.42 36.81
CA LEU A 175 24.30 -24.14 35.99
C LEU A 175 24.86 -22.74 36.26
N GLN A 176 24.01 -21.72 36.45
CA GLN A 176 24.47 -20.37 36.83
C GLN A 176 25.12 -20.33 38.22
N LYS A 177 24.60 -21.07 39.19
CA LYS A 177 25.22 -21.19 40.52
C LYS A 177 26.55 -21.90 40.44
N GLU A 178 26.65 -22.98 39.66
CA GLU A 178 27.88 -23.73 39.47
C GLU A 178 28.95 -22.87 38.77
N LEU A 179 28.57 -22.13 37.74
CA LEU A 179 29.47 -21.22 37.02
C LEU A 179 30.01 -20.12 37.95
N LYS A 180 29.16 -19.53 38.80
CA LYS A 180 29.59 -18.57 39.84
C LYS A 180 30.53 -19.19 40.87
N LYS A 181 30.32 -20.45 41.24
CA LYS A 181 31.21 -21.17 42.18
C LYS A 181 32.58 -21.41 41.53
N LYS A 182 32.59 -21.91 40.30
CA LYS A 182 33.82 -22.14 39.52
C LYS A 182 34.60 -20.85 39.28
N ASP A 183 33.92 -19.73 39.01
CA ASP A 183 34.56 -18.41 38.87
C ASP A 183 35.21 -17.93 40.18
N LYS A 184 34.56 -18.17 41.32
CA LYS A 184 35.14 -17.87 42.63
C LYS A 184 36.36 -18.75 42.91
N ASP A 185 36.26 -20.05 42.63
CA ASP A 185 37.36 -20.99 42.83
C ASP A 185 38.55 -20.67 41.91
N LEU A 186 38.31 -20.29 40.65
CA LEU A 186 39.35 -19.83 39.73
C LEU A 186 40.02 -18.54 40.20
N LYS A 187 39.25 -17.57 40.74
CA LYS A 187 39.82 -16.36 41.33
C LYS A 187 40.65 -16.67 42.57
N ALA A 188 40.18 -17.56 43.44
CA ALA A 188 40.91 -17.99 44.61
C ALA A 188 42.22 -18.71 44.22
N MET A 189 42.17 -19.63 43.24
CA MET A 189 43.36 -20.31 42.73
C MET A 189 44.35 -19.34 42.09
N ARG A 190 43.90 -18.37 41.30
CA ARG A 190 44.78 -17.31 40.77
C ARG A 190 45.44 -16.51 41.89
N SER A 191 44.66 -16.08 42.89
CA SER A 191 45.21 -15.35 44.03
C SER A 191 46.22 -16.17 44.83
N GLN A 192 46.02 -17.48 44.96
CA GLN A 192 46.98 -18.38 45.59
C GLN A 192 48.24 -18.57 44.74
N ALA A 193 48.10 -18.71 43.42
CA ALA A 193 49.24 -18.81 42.51
C ALA A 193 50.07 -17.51 42.50
N ASP A 194 49.43 -16.36 42.51
CA ASP A 194 50.09 -15.04 42.60
C ASP A 194 50.81 -14.89 43.95
N GLY A 195 50.18 -15.31 45.05
CA GLY A 195 50.79 -15.33 46.38
C GLY A 195 52.01 -16.25 46.45
N LEU A 196 51.88 -17.46 45.90
CA LEU A 196 52.98 -18.42 45.84
C LEU A 196 54.14 -17.91 44.98
N SER A 197 53.85 -17.29 43.84
CA SER A 197 54.87 -16.70 42.97
C SER A 197 55.66 -15.61 43.70
N ARG A 198 54.97 -14.75 44.47
CA ARG A 198 55.64 -13.74 45.32
C ARG A 198 56.54 -14.35 46.38
N GLU A 199 56.08 -15.38 47.08
CA GLU A 199 56.90 -16.09 48.07
C GLU A 199 58.13 -16.75 47.42
N TYR A 200 57.98 -17.32 46.22
CA TYR A 200 59.11 -17.83 45.43
C TYR A 200 60.09 -16.72 45.04
N ASP A 201 59.60 -15.57 44.57
CA ASP A 201 60.43 -14.43 44.20
C ASP A 201 61.17 -13.86 45.43
N GLU A 202 60.49 -13.71 46.56
CA GLU A 202 61.09 -13.28 47.83
C GLU A 202 62.13 -14.28 48.36
N LEU A 203 61.86 -15.58 48.26
CA LEU A 203 62.80 -16.62 48.66
C LEU A 203 64.02 -16.65 47.73
N ALA A 204 63.82 -16.47 46.42
CA ALA A 204 64.90 -16.35 45.45
C ALA A 204 65.75 -15.11 45.72
N GLU A 205 65.15 -13.96 46.05
CA GLU A 205 65.86 -12.75 46.44
C GLU A 205 66.65 -12.95 47.75
N LYS A 206 66.04 -13.54 48.79
CA LYS A 206 66.75 -13.90 50.03
C LYS A 206 67.90 -14.87 49.80
N TYR A 207 67.71 -15.88 48.94
CA TYR A 207 68.76 -16.82 48.58
C TYR A 207 69.89 -16.13 47.81
N ASN A 208 69.57 -15.28 46.83
CA ASN A 208 70.56 -14.51 46.08
C ASN A 208 71.31 -13.51 46.96
N ASN A 209 70.64 -12.88 47.93
CA ASN A 209 71.29 -11.99 48.88
C ASN A 209 72.20 -12.76 49.87
N ALA A 210 71.76 -13.92 50.36
CA ALA A 210 72.59 -14.77 51.24
C ALA A 210 73.81 -15.38 50.50
N VAL A 211 73.64 -15.80 49.24
CA VAL A 211 74.72 -16.36 48.41
C VAL A 211 75.62 -15.26 47.82
N GLY A 212 75.09 -14.06 47.62
CA GLY A 212 75.85 -12.89 47.15
C GLY A 212 76.72 -12.25 48.24
N ASP A 213 76.36 -12.39 49.51
CA ASP A 213 77.14 -11.88 50.66
C ASP A 213 78.36 -12.76 50.98
N ASP A 214 78.32 -14.06 50.69
CA ASP A 214 79.47 -14.97 50.82
C ASP A 214 80.51 -14.83 49.67
N GLY A 215 80.31 -13.87 48.76
CA GLY A 215 81.05 -13.72 47.51
C GLY A 215 81.97 -12.51 47.38
N VAL A 216 82.07 -11.62 48.38
CA VAL A 216 83.02 -10.49 48.38
C VAL A 216 83.70 -10.32 49.73
N ASP A 217 84.62 -11.23 50.04
CA ASP A 217 85.83 -10.83 50.75
C ASP A 217 87.01 -11.78 50.46
N LYS A 218 87.73 -11.47 49.38
CA LYS A 218 89.14 -11.85 49.24
C LYS A 218 89.94 -10.68 48.65
N LYS A 219 90.62 -9.98 49.57
CA LYS A 219 92.01 -9.52 49.51
C LYS A 219 92.39 -8.28 48.67
N ASP A 220 92.95 -7.34 49.45
CA ASP A 220 94.17 -6.54 49.24
C ASP A 220 94.10 -5.30 48.32
N ILE A 221 93.92 -4.11 48.93
CA ILE A 221 94.88 -2.97 49.07
C ILE A 221 94.20 -1.84 49.84
#